data_AF-A0A7S0YVL9-F1
#
_entry.id   AF-A0A7S0YVL9-F1
#
_cell.length_a   1.000
_cell.length_b   1.000
_cell.length_c   1.000
_cell.angle_alpha   90.00
_cell.angle_beta   90.00
_cell.angle_gamma   90.00
#
_symmetry.space_group_name_H-M   'P 1'
#
loop_
_entity.id
_entity.type
_entity.pdbx_description
1 polymer ?
#
loop_
_entity_poly.entity_id
_entity_poly.type
_entity_poly.pdbx_seq_one_letter_code
_entity_poly.pdbx_strand_id
1 'polypeptide(L)'
;ALPRGGSALGARMGGEGRSFDEIEFIDDLLCQRAVQTQLDYFEEFRDGYKKVWLEEFGDHVGISKVHMFGALNDTNAYLSDMLRSPPQENEVFIQWGNRFSGGSKDNPYLNREEKKQTSYNETVHPQKIVQGIMEIREQLRV
;
A
#
# COMPACT_ATOMS: atom_id res chain seq x y z
N ALA A 1 -4.42 22.34 37.93
CA ALA A 1 -4.25 23.45 36.96
C ALA A 1 -3.16 23.07 35.98
N LEU A 2 -3.47 23.02 34.68
CA LEU A 2 -2.48 22.81 33.61
C LEU A 2 -1.93 24.18 33.17
N PRO A 3 -0.65 24.29 32.77
CA PRO A 3 -0.23 25.42 31.96
C PRO A 3 -0.44 25.11 30.47
N ARG A 4 -1.08 26.07 29.79
CA ARG A 4 -1.21 26.18 28.33
C ARG A 4 -0.02 26.95 27.76
N GLY A 5 0.44 26.52 26.59
CA GLY A 5 0.81 27.41 25.48
C GLY A 5 2.16 28.13 25.54
N GLY A 6 2.99 27.87 24.53
CA GLY A 6 4.19 28.66 24.22
C GLY A 6 4.84 28.19 22.94
N SER A 7 4.28 28.59 21.79
CA SER A 7 4.97 28.54 20.50
C SER A 7 6.14 29.52 20.54
N ALA A 8 7.33 29.07 20.14
CA ALA A 8 8.45 29.93 19.82
C ALA A 8 9.23 29.33 18.65
N LEU A 9 8.68 29.51 17.45
CA LEU A 9 9.49 29.68 16.25
C LEU A 9 10.52 30.79 16.52
N GLY A 10 11.81 30.48 16.42
CA GLY A 10 12.84 31.51 16.64
C GLY A 10 14.27 31.03 16.53
N ALA A 11 14.77 31.05 15.29
CA ALA A 11 16.15 31.31 14.90
C ALA A 11 17.24 30.28 15.28
N ARG A 12 17.79 29.64 14.24
CA ARG A 12 19.25 29.45 14.07
C ARG A 12 19.58 29.21 12.60
N MET A 13 20.08 30.25 11.93
CA MET A 13 20.94 30.09 10.75
C MET A 13 22.36 29.85 11.24
N GLY A 14 22.95 28.74 10.80
CA GLY A 14 24.34 28.35 11.01
C GLY A 14 24.53 26.98 10.35
N GLY A 15 25.15 26.97 9.17
CA GLY A 15 25.34 25.75 8.39
C GLY A 15 26.37 24.82 9.03
N GLU A 16 26.00 23.53 9.10
CA GLU A 16 26.80 22.30 8.95
C GLU A 16 26.16 21.17 9.79
N GLY A 17 25.57 20.21 9.08
CA GLY A 17 24.74 19.13 9.63
C GLY A 17 23.27 19.37 9.28
N ARG A 18 22.76 18.68 8.24
CA ARG A 18 21.30 18.46 8.14
C ARG A 18 20.93 17.79 9.45
N SER A 19 20.13 18.47 10.28
CA SER A 19 19.75 17.98 11.60
C SER A 19 19.20 16.58 11.43
N PHE A 20 19.63 15.64 12.26
CA PHE A 20 19.24 14.23 12.21
C PHE A 20 17.73 14.04 11.93
N ASP A 21 16.90 14.87 12.58
CA ASP A 21 15.44 14.94 12.42
C ASP A 21 14.95 15.25 10.98
N GLU A 22 15.72 16.03 10.20
CA GLU A 22 15.39 16.39 8.82
C GLU A 22 15.68 15.24 7.86
N ILE A 23 16.73 14.46 8.11
CA ILE A 23 17.08 13.29 7.29
C ILE A 23 16.05 12.18 7.52
N GLU A 24 15.73 11.89 8.79
CA GLU A 24 14.69 10.91 9.13
C GLU A 24 13.33 11.34 8.54
N PHE A 25 12.99 12.63 8.65
CA PHE A 25 11.76 13.17 8.04
C PHE A 25 11.69 12.96 6.52
N ILE A 26 12.78 13.26 5.80
CA ILE A 26 12.82 13.07 4.34
C ILE A 26 12.68 11.58 4.00
N ASP A 27 13.35 10.71 4.74
CA ASP A 27 13.27 9.27 4.53
C ASP A 27 11.86 8.72 4.77
N ASP A 28 11.18 9.21 5.81
CA ASP A 28 9.80 8.83 6.09
C ASP A 28 8.84 9.27 4.99
N LEU A 29 9.00 10.52 4.53
CA LEU A 29 8.22 11.07 3.42
C LEU A 29 8.43 10.26 2.14
N LEU A 30 9.68 9.96 1.78
CA LEU A 30 10.01 9.22 0.57
C LEU A 30 9.48 7.79 0.64
N CYS A 31 9.54 7.15 1.80
CA CYS A 31 8.95 5.82 1.98
C CYS A 31 7.43 5.87 1.83
N GLN A 32 6.75 6.85 2.42
CA GLN A 32 5.30 7.04 2.24
C GLN A 32 4.94 7.21 0.76
N ARG A 33 5.70 8.02 0.02
CA ARG A 33 5.48 8.20 -1.43
C ARG A 33 5.76 6.92 -2.22
N ALA A 34 6.80 6.18 -1.87
CA ALA A 34 7.10 4.90 -2.52
C ALA A 34 5.98 3.87 -2.31
N VAL A 35 5.41 3.79 -1.10
CA VAL A 35 4.25 2.92 -0.81
C VAL A 35 3.03 3.33 -1.65
N GLN A 36 2.74 4.62 -1.75
CA GLN A 36 1.63 5.13 -2.58
C GLN A 36 1.82 4.80 -4.05
N THR A 37 3.02 5.02 -4.60
CA THR A 37 3.33 4.65 -5.98
C THR A 37 3.22 3.14 -6.22
N GLN A 38 3.64 2.32 -5.26
CA GLN A 38 3.47 0.87 -5.34
C GLN A 38 1.99 0.45 -5.35
N LEU A 39 1.14 1.12 -4.56
CA LEU A 39 -0.31 0.92 -4.59
C LEU A 39 -0.93 1.32 -5.93
N ASP A 40 -0.48 2.43 -6.51
CA ASP A 40 -0.92 2.87 -7.84
C ASP A 40 -0.53 1.86 -8.93
N TYR A 41 0.68 1.28 -8.86
CA TYR A 41 1.09 0.20 -9.76
C TYR A 41 0.20 -1.04 -9.61
N PHE A 42 -0.13 -1.46 -8.39
CA PHE A 42 -1.05 -2.58 -8.19
C PHE A 42 -2.44 -2.28 -8.74
N GLU A 43 -2.93 -1.05 -8.63
CA GLU A 43 -4.19 -0.65 -9.25
C GLU A 43 -4.14 -0.72 -10.78
N GLU A 44 -3.09 -0.17 -11.40
CA GLU A 44 -2.93 -0.14 -12.86
C GLU A 44 -2.80 -1.57 -13.45
N PHE A 45 -2.06 -2.44 -12.77
CA PHE A 45 -1.91 -3.85 -13.18
C PHE A 45 -3.08 -4.74 -12.74
N ARG A 46 -4.13 -4.16 -12.14
CA ARG A 46 -5.32 -4.87 -11.64
C ARG A 46 -5.01 -5.96 -10.62
N ASP A 47 -3.96 -5.76 -9.85
CA ASP A 47 -3.55 -6.61 -8.73
C ASP A 47 -4.25 -6.15 -7.44
N GLY A 48 -5.57 -6.35 -7.40
CA GLY A 48 -6.38 -5.94 -6.25
C GLY A 48 -5.94 -6.61 -4.95
N TYR A 49 -5.39 -7.83 -5.02
CA TYR A 49 -4.96 -8.59 -3.86
C TYR A 49 -3.75 -7.97 -3.17
N LYS A 50 -2.67 -7.69 -3.92
CA LYS A 50 -1.49 -7.04 -3.34
C LYS A 50 -1.79 -5.61 -2.91
N LYS A 51 -2.71 -4.93 -3.62
CA LYS A 51 -3.20 -3.60 -3.20
C LYS A 51 -3.88 -3.65 -1.83
N VAL A 52 -4.88 -4.50 -1.66
CA VAL A 52 -5.60 -4.65 -0.37
C VAL A 52 -4.63 -5.07 0.73
N TRP A 53 -3.79 -6.06 0.46
CA TRP A 53 -2.79 -6.52 1.42
C TRP A 53 -1.86 -5.39 1.88
N LEU A 54 -1.36 -4.57 0.95
CA LEU A 54 -0.45 -3.45 1.30
C LEU A 54 -1.20 -2.31 2.00
N GLU A 55 -2.48 -2.06 1.69
CA GLU A 55 -3.31 -1.10 2.41
C GLU A 55 -3.64 -1.52 3.84
N GLU A 56 -3.70 -2.83 4.12
CA GLU A 56 -3.99 -3.39 5.45
C GLU A 56 -2.72 -3.66 6.28
N PHE A 57 -1.55 -3.68 5.65
CA PHE A 57 -0.29 -4.03 6.30
C PHE A 57 0.18 -2.93 7.27
N GLY A 58 0.35 -3.22 8.56
CA GLY A 58 1.00 -2.30 9.50
C GLY A 58 0.07 -1.22 10.09
N ASP A 59 -1.23 -1.51 10.18
CA ASP A 59 -2.27 -0.70 10.85
C ASP A 59 -2.39 0.76 10.34
N HIS A 60 -1.81 1.10 9.19
CA HIS A 60 -2.12 2.35 8.52
C HIS A 60 -3.43 2.21 7.75
N VAL A 61 -4.27 3.25 7.79
CA VAL A 61 -5.56 3.22 7.09
C VAL A 61 -5.55 4.26 5.99
N GLY A 62 -5.70 3.80 4.75
CA GLY A 62 -5.96 4.65 3.60
C GLY A 62 -4.76 5.49 3.15
N ILE A 63 -3.53 4.96 3.29
CA ILE A 63 -2.31 5.64 2.83
C ILE A 63 -2.40 6.08 1.37
N SER A 64 -3.14 5.36 0.52
CA SER A 64 -3.43 5.73 -0.87
C SER A 64 -4.12 7.10 -1.02
N LYS A 65 -4.90 7.52 -0.03
CA LYS A 65 -5.68 8.78 -0.05
C LYS A 65 -5.07 9.89 0.80
N VAL A 66 -4.01 9.60 1.56
CA VAL A 66 -3.38 10.57 2.45
C VAL A 66 -2.37 11.41 1.68
N HIS A 67 -2.70 12.69 1.46
CA HIS A 67 -1.76 13.64 0.83
C HIS A 67 -0.75 14.25 1.81
N MET A 68 -1.05 14.22 3.12
CA MET A 68 -0.20 14.76 4.20
C MET A 68 0.91 13.79 4.61
N PHE A 69 1.93 14.28 5.34
CA PHE A 69 3.02 13.46 5.87
C PHE A 69 2.61 12.76 7.18
N GLY A 70 3.31 11.69 7.54
CA GLY A 70 3.12 10.96 8.81
C GLY A 70 2.07 9.86 8.77
N ALA A 71 1.70 9.37 7.58
CA ALA A 71 0.84 8.18 7.47
C ALA A 71 1.58 6.89 7.87
N LEU A 72 2.91 6.90 7.77
CA LEU A 72 3.80 5.89 8.30
C LEU A 72 4.54 6.49 9.51
N ASN A 73 4.49 5.82 10.66
CA ASN A 73 5.12 6.31 11.88
C ASN A 73 6.63 6.10 11.89
N ASP A 74 7.08 4.86 11.66
CA ASP A 74 8.49 4.47 11.63
C ASP A 74 8.70 3.61 10.38
N THR A 75 9.37 4.19 9.39
CA THR A 75 9.52 3.53 8.09
C THR A 75 10.54 2.41 8.11
N ASN A 76 11.53 2.45 9.01
CA ASN A 76 12.48 1.37 9.17
C ASN A 76 11.83 0.15 9.83
N ALA A 77 11.04 0.37 10.89
CA ALA A 77 10.25 -0.69 11.50
C ALA A 77 9.26 -1.29 10.49
N TYR A 78 8.53 -0.44 9.77
CA TYR A 78 7.57 -0.86 8.74
C TYR A 78 8.19 -1.77 7.68
N LEU A 79 9.32 -1.37 7.08
CA LEU A 79 10.01 -2.16 6.06
C LEU A 79 10.62 -3.44 6.65
N SER A 80 11.19 -3.36 7.85
CA SER A 80 11.76 -4.50 8.56
C SER A 80 10.69 -5.57 8.87
N ASP A 81 9.53 -5.16 9.34
CA ASP A 81 8.43 -6.07 9.65
C ASP A 81 7.89 -6.73 8.39
N MET A 82 7.85 -5.99 7.28
CA MET A 82 7.44 -6.53 5.99
C MET A 82 8.46 -7.55 5.44
N LEU A 83 9.76 -7.34 5.63
CA LEU A 83 10.79 -8.32 5.26
C LEU A 83 10.72 -9.61 6.08
N ARG A 84 10.36 -9.49 7.36
CA ARG A 84 10.22 -10.62 8.28
C ARG A 84 8.89 -11.36 8.16
N SER A 85 7.91 -10.75 7.52
CA SER A 85 6.58 -11.34 7.34
C SER A 85 6.64 -12.55 6.41
N PRO A 86 6.08 -13.71 6.78
CA PRO A 86 6.07 -14.88 5.92
C PRO A 86 5.19 -14.66 4.68
N PRO A 87 5.44 -15.37 3.57
CA PRO A 87 4.51 -15.43 2.46
C PRO A 87 3.11 -15.86 2.92
N GLN A 88 2.08 -15.25 2.34
CA GLN A 88 0.69 -15.49 2.69
C GLN A 88 -0.05 -16.05 1.46
N GLU A 89 -0.68 -17.20 1.60
CA GLU A 89 -1.52 -17.80 0.57
C GLU A 89 -2.97 -17.38 0.80
N ASN A 90 -3.59 -16.82 -0.23
CA ASN A 90 -4.99 -16.42 -0.21
C ASN A 90 -5.74 -17.14 -1.33
N GLU A 91 -6.90 -17.70 -0.99
CA GLU A 91 -7.81 -18.27 -1.99
C GLU A 91 -8.61 -17.13 -2.63
N VAL A 92 -8.44 -16.97 -3.93
CA VAL A 92 -9.08 -15.93 -4.73
C VAL A 92 -10.28 -16.51 -5.43
N PHE A 93 -11.48 -15.99 -5.14
CA PHE A 93 -12.70 -16.37 -5.85
C PHE A 93 -12.95 -15.40 -7.01
N ILE A 94 -12.72 -15.84 -8.24
CA ILE A 94 -13.11 -15.07 -9.42
C ILE A 94 -14.62 -15.25 -9.62
N GLN A 95 -15.37 -14.21 -9.29
CA GLN A 95 -16.73 -14.07 -9.79
C GLN A 95 -16.66 -13.38 -11.15
N TRP A 96 -16.66 -14.17 -12.23
CA TRP A 96 -16.89 -13.62 -13.56
C TRP A 96 -18.25 -12.90 -13.54
N GLY A 97 -18.21 -11.57 -13.63
CA GLY A 97 -19.40 -10.74 -13.57
C GLY A 97 -20.43 -11.23 -14.58
N ASN A 98 -21.72 -11.18 -14.21
CA ASN A 98 -22.86 -11.56 -15.04
C ASN A 98 -22.85 -10.74 -16.36
N ARG A 99 -22.05 -11.13 -17.36
CA ARG A 99 -22.11 -10.58 -18.73
C ARG A 99 -23.13 -11.32 -19.59
N PHE A 100 -24.01 -12.13 -18.99
CA PHE A 100 -25.23 -12.60 -19.65
C PHE A 100 -26.30 -11.49 -19.69
N SER A 101 -25.97 -10.35 -20.30
CA SER A 101 -26.95 -9.33 -20.72
C SER A 101 -27.41 -9.56 -22.18
N GLY A 102 -27.34 -10.81 -22.66
CA GLY A 102 -27.60 -11.14 -24.08
C GLY A 102 -28.19 -12.53 -24.32
N GLY A 103 -28.78 -13.17 -23.30
CA GLY A 103 -29.45 -14.46 -23.45
C GLY A 103 -30.98 -14.30 -23.49
N SER A 104 -31.65 -14.95 -24.46
CA SER A 104 -33.11 -15.11 -24.42
C SER A 104 -33.54 -15.76 -23.09
N LYS A 105 -34.71 -15.35 -22.57
CA LYS A 105 -35.25 -15.77 -21.28
C LYS A 105 -35.36 -17.30 -21.15
N ASP A 106 -35.44 -18.02 -22.26
CA ASP A 106 -35.60 -19.48 -22.32
C ASP A 106 -34.51 -20.18 -23.14
N ASN A 107 -33.25 -19.72 -23.09
CA ASN A 107 -32.17 -20.45 -23.77
C ASN A 107 -31.78 -21.72 -22.99
N PRO A 108 -32.05 -22.94 -23.51
CA PRO A 108 -31.76 -24.20 -22.82
C PRO A 108 -30.27 -24.53 -22.73
N TYR A 109 -29.40 -23.79 -23.44
CA TYR A 109 -27.94 -23.98 -23.43
C TYR A 109 -27.22 -23.07 -22.42
N LEU A 110 -27.94 -22.16 -21.76
CA LEU A 110 -27.39 -21.34 -20.69
C LEU A 110 -27.62 -22.02 -19.36
N ASN A 111 -26.62 -22.75 -18.87
CA ASN A 111 -26.61 -23.30 -17.51
C ASN A 111 -26.58 -22.15 -16.50
N ARG A 112 -27.75 -21.59 -16.16
CA ARG A 112 -27.90 -20.47 -15.22
C ARG A 112 -27.44 -20.80 -13.80
N GLU A 113 -27.43 -22.09 -13.47
CA GLU A 113 -27.09 -22.60 -12.14
C GLU A 113 -25.59 -22.86 -11.96
N GLU A 114 -24.84 -23.11 -13.04
CA GLU A 114 -23.40 -23.32 -12.99
C GLU A 114 -22.64 -22.00 -13.19
N LYS A 115 -22.84 -21.05 -12.27
CA LYS A 115 -21.83 -19.99 -12.12
C LYS A 115 -20.57 -20.67 -11.59
N LYS A 116 -19.70 -21.11 -12.50
CA LYS A 116 -18.38 -21.66 -12.17
C LYS A 116 -17.55 -20.55 -11.53
N GLN A 117 -17.71 -20.37 -10.23
CA GLN A 117 -16.74 -19.68 -9.39
C GLN A 117 -15.45 -20.46 -9.57
N THR A 118 -14.49 -19.83 -10.24
CA THR A 118 -13.16 -20.41 -10.41
C THR A 118 -12.35 -19.83 -9.27
N SER A 119 -11.88 -20.68 -8.36
CA SER A 119 -10.88 -20.28 -7.38
C SER A 119 -9.48 -20.58 -7.88
N TYR A 120 -8.54 -19.72 -7.52
CA TYR A 120 -7.11 -20.00 -7.64
C TYR A 120 -6.41 -19.50 -6.38
N ASN A 121 -5.29 -20.15 -6.04
CA ASN A 121 -4.48 -19.70 -4.92
C ASN A 121 -3.51 -18.64 -5.42
N GLU A 122 -3.50 -17.49 -4.77
CA GLU A 122 -2.50 -16.45 -4.98
C GLU A 122 -1.63 -16.31 -3.74
N THR A 123 -0.31 -16.34 -3.94
CA THR A 123 0.65 -16.16 -2.86
C THR A 123 1.19 -14.73 -2.89
N VAL A 124 0.95 -13.98 -1.82
CA VAL A 124 1.58 -12.69 -1.59
C VAL A 124 2.93 -12.93 -0.93
N HIS A 125 3.99 -12.38 -1.51
CA HIS A 125 5.34 -12.41 -0.96
C HIS A 125 5.72 -11.02 -0.45
N PRO A 126 5.61 -10.74 0.87
CA PRO A 126 5.91 -9.44 1.45
C PRO A 126 7.30 -8.93 1.06
N GLN A 127 8.29 -9.82 1.02
CA GLN A 127 9.67 -9.49 0.65
C GLN A 127 9.79 -8.88 -0.75
N LYS A 128 8.99 -9.36 -1.71
CA LYS A 128 9.00 -8.83 -3.08
C LYS A 128 8.36 -7.44 -3.13
N ILE A 129 7.34 -7.20 -2.31
CA ILE A 129 6.67 -5.90 -2.21
C ILE A 129 7.63 -4.88 -1.57
N VAL A 130 8.33 -5.25 -0.50
CA VAL A 130 9.38 -4.40 0.10
C VAL A 130 10.43 -4.03 -0.91
N GLN A 131 10.92 -4.99 -1.69
CA GLN A 131 11.95 -4.73 -2.68
C GLN A 131 11.49 -3.66 -3.69
N GLY A 132 10.25 -3.77 -4.19
CA GLY A 132 9.67 -2.74 -5.06
C GLY A 132 9.57 -1.36 -4.40
N ILE A 133 9.12 -1.31 -3.14
CA ILE A 133 9.06 -0.05 -2.36
C ILE A 133 10.45 0.56 -2.19
N MET A 134 11.47 -0.23 -1.87
CA MET A 134 12.85 0.24 -1.72
C MET A 134 13.42 0.76 -3.03
N GLU A 135 13.15 0.08 -4.16
CA GLU A 135 13.56 0.52 -5.49
C GLU A 135 12.90 1.85 -5.88
N ILE A 136 11.59 2.00 -5.66
CA ILE A 136 10.87 3.26 -5.92
C ILE A 136 11.40 4.38 -5.03
N ARG A 137 11.60 4.11 -3.73
CA ARG A 137 12.16 5.10 -2.79
C ARG A 137 13.51 5.62 -3.27
N GLU A 138 14.36 4.75 -3.79
CA GLU A 138 15.67 5.16 -4.32
C GLU A 138 15.54 5.98 -5.60
N GLN A 139 14.58 5.66 -6.49
CA GLN A 139 14.29 6.48 -7.67
C GLN A 139 13.78 7.88 -7.32
N LEU A 140 13.01 8.04 -6.24
CA LEU A 140 12.49 9.33 -5.79
C LEU A 140 13.55 10.24 -5.16
N ARG A 141 14.73 9.70 -4.81
CA ARG A 141 15.85 10.48 -4.23
C ARG A 141 16.67 11.24 -5.27
N VAL A 142 16.51 10.89 -6.55
CA VAL A 142 17.23 11.46 -7.70
C VAL A 142 16.64 12.83 -8.07
#